data_AF-A0A2V8JBV1-F1
#
_entry.id   AF-A0A2V8JBV1-F1
#
_cell.length_a   1.000
_cell.length_b   1.000
_cell.length_c   1.000
_cell.angle_alpha   90.00
_cell.angle_beta   90.00
_cell.angle_gamma   90.00
#
_symmetry.space_group_name_H-M   'P 1'
#
loop_
_entity.id
_entity.type
_entity.pdbx_description
1 polymer ?
#
loop_
_entity_poly.entity_id
_entity_poly.type
_entity_poly.pdbx_seq_one_letter_code
_entity_poly.pdbx_strand_id
1 'polypeptide(L)'
;MLSGAGQASADSSTILVFPFENVTNDRSLDWIGEGISELIIERLQPESGVSTFAREERLAAFEKLGIPETTTVSRATALKLGWDMGADHLVTGRFAGTAENFRIVARIVDLDAGAADIAVEGKLEDVVPLSMSVAWQILKKAVPGTASPEADYTAQPPVPRSAFENYIRGVLNQDFRKRTELLQTAVRLHPQYGPALFELGRTYHLERDFKNSNQWLQKISETSYLRRHALFLIGLNYFYQGDYARAIPAFQTLSPTYDALLNLGAAFCEKGDAVSAANTWRRAADMDPLASDAFFNLGYLNLIKGDFDSAAKNLIESLKLRGRDSEALFLLGRTYEKQGRFEESQKAIAQASRLSQRVDRWLTQPVPKLERLATSTAFRSRDEIWTQQRLVRRARSQDLPVWLELIQMDIDSYLLGDALRELDLLLVVFPESSEALSLLDEVRRQQNLR
;
A
#
# COMPACT_ATOMS: atom_id res chain seq x y z
N MET A 1 -10.88 -1.27 38.88
CA MET A 1 -12.13 -1.44 38.13
C MET A 1 -12.24 -0.31 37.12
N LEU A 2 -11.95 -0.59 35.86
CA LEU A 2 -12.16 0.34 34.75
C LEU A 2 -13.11 -0.36 33.77
N SER A 3 -14.40 -0.19 34.01
CA SER A 3 -15.47 -0.51 33.08
C SER A 3 -15.61 0.66 32.11
N GLY A 4 -15.00 0.51 30.94
CA GLY A 4 -15.13 1.41 29.81
C GLY A 4 -15.03 0.57 28.54
N ALA A 5 -16.04 -0.28 28.33
CA ALA A 5 -16.20 -1.03 27.10
C ALA A 5 -16.52 -0.06 25.96
N GLY A 6 -15.48 0.52 25.36
CA GLY A 6 -15.51 0.81 23.94
C GLY A 6 -15.44 -0.55 23.24
N GLN A 7 -16.48 -0.90 22.49
CA GLN A 7 -16.48 -2.06 21.62
C GLN A 7 -15.20 -2.02 20.77
N ALA A 8 -14.28 -2.95 21.01
CA ALA A 8 -13.24 -3.26 20.05
C ALA A 8 -13.95 -3.56 18.73
N SER A 9 -13.70 -2.76 17.69
CA SER A 9 -14.05 -3.15 16.33
C SER A 9 -13.46 -4.54 16.12
N ALA A 10 -14.28 -5.52 15.73
CA ALA A 10 -13.77 -6.84 15.40
C ALA A 10 -12.70 -6.67 14.32
N ASP A 11 -11.45 -7.01 14.62
CA ASP A 11 -10.33 -6.90 13.68
C ASP A 11 -10.72 -7.60 12.38
N SER A 12 -10.67 -6.90 11.24
CA SER A 12 -10.91 -7.51 9.95
C SER A 12 -9.87 -8.61 9.69
N SER A 13 -10.24 -9.71 9.05
CA SER A 13 -9.29 -10.73 8.63
C SER A 13 -8.59 -10.28 7.35
N THR A 14 -7.26 -10.25 7.35
CA THR A 14 -6.46 -9.90 6.17
C THR A 14 -6.17 -11.12 5.30
N ILE A 15 -6.39 -11.00 3.99
CA ILE A 15 -6.23 -12.10 3.04
C ILE A 15 -5.29 -11.69 1.92
N LEU A 16 -4.17 -12.41 1.78
CA LEU A 16 -3.25 -12.27 0.66
C LEU A 16 -3.50 -13.39 -0.35
N VAL A 17 -3.92 -12.99 -1.56
CA VAL A 17 -4.20 -13.93 -2.65
C VAL A 17 -3.04 -13.91 -3.64
N PHE A 18 -2.57 -15.08 -4.05
CA PHE A 18 -1.52 -15.24 -5.05
C PHE A 18 -2.12 -15.67 -6.40
N PRO A 19 -1.42 -15.38 -7.52
CA PRO A 19 -1.83 -15.88 -8.83
C PRO A 19 -1.88 -17.41 -8.84
N PHE A 20 -2.90 -17.98 -9.47
CA PHE A 20 -3.07 -19.43 -9.54
C PHE A 20 -2.18 -20.02 -10.63
N GLU A 21 -1.51 -21.13 -10.33
CA GLU A 21 -0.62 -21.79 -11.27
C GLU A 21 -1.41 -22.47 -12.40
N ASN A 22 -1.01 -22.20 -13.66
CA ASN A 22 -1.51 -22.90 -14.83
C ASN A 22 -0.81 -24.26 -14.95
N VAL A 23 -1.50 -25.35 -14.61
CA VAL A 23 -0.98 -26.73 -14.73
C VAL A 23 -1.51 -27.42 -15.99
N THR A 24 -2.05 -26.64 -16.93
CA THR A 24 -2.38 -27.14 -18.27
C THR A 24 -1.15 -27.12 -19.19
N ASN A 25 -1.25 -27.75 -20.35
CA ASN A 25 -0.25 -27.64 -21.41
C ASN A 25 -0.51 -26.43 -22.34
N ASP A 26 -1.48 -25.58 -22.03
CA ASP A 26 -1.90 -24.45 -22.87
C ASP A 26 -1.56 -23.10 -22.22
N ARG A 27 -0.50 -22.47 -22.73
CA ARG A 27 -0.06 -21.13 -22.28
C ARG A 27 -1.00 -20.01 -22.68
N SER A 28 -1.91 -20.24 -23.62
CA SER A 28 -2.93 -19.24 -23.96
C SER A 28 -3.88 -18.95 -22.79
N LEU A 29 -3.88 -19.83 -21.78
CA LEU A 29 -4.64 -19.76 -20.53
C LEU A 29 -3.87 -19.13 -19.35
N ASP A 30 -2.60 -18.74 -19.51
CA ASP A 30 -1.77 -18.21 -18.41
C ASP A 30 -2.40 -16.98 -17.72
N TRP A 31 -3.17 -16.19 -18.48
CA TRP A 31 -3.91 -15.04 -17.94
C TRP A 31 -4.94 -15.42 -16.87
N ILE A 32 -5.46 -16.66 -16.87
CA ILE A 32 -6.48 -17.12 -15.91
C ILE A 32 -5.93 -17.12 -14.49
N GLY A 33 -4.63 -17.38 -14.31
CA GLY A 33 -4.00 -17.44 -12.99
C GLY A 33 -4.12 -16.12 -12.23
N GLU A 34 -3.76 -15.02 -12.89
CA GLU A 34 -3.95 -13.67 -12.37
C GLU A 34 -5.44 -13.32 -12.28
N GLY A 35 -6.22 -13.72 -13.29
CA GLY A 35 -7.66 -13.48 -13.31
C GLY A 35 -8.39 -14.01 -12.09
N ILE A 36 -8.12 -15.27 -11.70
CA ILE A 36 -8.71 -15.88 -10.50
C ILE A 36 -8.35 -15.04 -9.27
N SER A 37 -7.09 -14.64 -9.11
CA SER A 37 -6.66 -13.79 -8.00
C SER A 37 -7.40 -12.46 -7.96
N GLU A 38 -7.45 -11.74 -9.09
CA GLU A 38 -8.10 -10.43 -9.17
C GLU A 38 -9.59 -10.52 -8.86
N LEU A 39 -10.26 -11.56 -9.39
CA LEU A 39 -11.69 -11.75 -9.12
C LEU A 39 -11.95 -12.09 -7.66
N ILE A 40 -11.11 -12.93 -7.03
CA ILE A 40 -11.24 -13.22 -5.59
C ILE A 40 -11.09 -11.94 -4.78
N ILE A 41 -10.07 -11.12 -5.06
CA ILE A 41 -9.85 -9.83 -4.38
C ILE A 41 -11.06 -8.90 -4.58
N GLU A 42 -11.51 -8.72 -5.82
CA GLU A 42 -12.68 -7.91 -6.18
C GLU A 42 -13.93 -8.33 -5.39
N ARG A 43 -14.13 -9.64 -5.22
CA ARG A 43 -15.32 -10.20 -4.56
C ARG A 43 -15.24 -10.18 -3.03
N LEU A 44 -14.04 -10.22 -2.46
CA LEU A 44 -13.83 -10.19 -1.00
C LEU A 44 -13.76 -8.77 -0.44
N GLN A 45 -13.29 -7.77 -1.20
CA GLN A 45 -13.14 -6.41 -0.69
C GLN A 45 -14.40 -5.73 -0.13
N PRO A 46 -15.61 -5.92 -0.71
CA PRO A 46 -16.82 -5.32 -0.17
C PRO A 46 -17.34 -5.99 1.12
N GLU A 47 -16.82 -7.16 1.48
CA GLU A 47 -17.35 -7.97 2.58
C GLU A 47 -16.93 -7.41 3.94
N SER A 48 -17.88 -7.38 4.88
CA SER A 48 -17.63 -6.87 6.22
C SER A 48 -16.68 -7.80 6.98
N GLY A 49 -15.66 -7.21 7.61
CA GLY A 49 -14.67 -7.97 8.38
C GLY A 49 -13.59 -8.64 7.52
N VAL A 50 -13.48 -8.30 6.24
CA VAL A 50 -12.39 -8.75 5.36
C VAL A 50 -11.59 -7.55 4.84
N SER A 51 -10.28 -7.70 4.83
CA SER A 51 -9.36 -6.80 4.13
C SER A 51 -8.50 -7.64 3.20
N THR A 52 -8.26 -7.20 1.97
CA THR A 52 -7.42 -7.93 1.01
C THR A 52 -6.34 -7.03 0.46
N PHE A 53 -5.17 -7.60 0.19
CA PHE A 53 -4.11 -6.89 -0.51
C PHE A 53 -4.40 -6.86 -2.02
N ALA A 54 -4.34 -5.67 -2.61
CA ALA A 54 -4.43 -5.48 -4.04
C ALA A 54 -3.20 -6.04 -4.76
N ARG A 55 -3.33 -6.22 -6.08
CA ARG A 55 -2.24 -6.67 -6.96
C ARG A 55 -0.96 -5.86 -6.76
N GLU A 56 -1.08 -4.54 -6.66
CA GLU A 56 0.08 -3.64 -6.60
C GLU A 56 0.81 -3.73 -5.28
N GLU A 57 0.07 -3.93 -4.19
CA GLU A 57 0.67 -4.16 -2.86
C GLU A 57 1.46 -5.47 -2.88
N ARG A 58 0.92 -6.52 -3.51
CA ARG A 58 1.62 -7.78 -3.73
C ARG A 58 2.87 -7.60 -4.60
N LEU A 59 2.78 -6.86 -5.71
CA LEU A 59 3.91 -6.62 -6.60
C LEU A 59 5.01 -5.78 -5.95
N ALA A 60 4.65 -4.75 -5.16
CA ALA A 60 5.61 -3.97 -4.39
C ALA A 60 6.35 -4.86 -3.37
N ALA A 61 5.64 -5.80 -2.73
CA ALA A 61 6.27 -6.77 -1.84
C ALA A 61 7.20 -7.74 -2.59
N PHE A 62 6.85 -8.15 -3.82
CA PHE A 62 7.72 -8.97 -4.67
C PHE A 62 9.00 -8.23 -5.04
N GLU A 63 8.89 -6.97 -5.48
CA GLU A 63 10.02 -6.11 -5.81
C GLU A 63 10.96 -5.93 -4.61
N LYS A 64 10.41 -5.66 -3.41
CA LYS A 64 11.19 -5.55 -2.17
C LYS A 64 12.01 -6.80 -1.87
N LEU A 65 11.52 -7.98 -2.24
CA LEU A 65 12.20 -9.27 -2.05
C LEU A 65 12.99 -9.74 -3.28
N GLY A 66 13.06 -8.95 -4.35
CA GLY A 66 13.73 -9.32 -5.60
C GLY A 66 13.07 -10.49 -6.34
N ILE A 67 11.76 -10.70 -6.15
CA ILE A 67 10.99 -11.77 -6.78
C ILE A 67 10.41 -11.26 -8.11
N PRO A 68 10.69 -11.90 -9.25
CA PRO A 68 10.05 -11.54 -10.52
C PRO A 68 8.53 -11.74 -10.46
N GLU A 69 7.76 -10.81 -11.04
CA GLU A 69 6.28 -10.84 -11.03
C GLU A 69 5.67 -12.13 -11.60
N THR A 70 6.37 -12.78 -12.52
CA THR A 70 5.93 -14.01 -13.20
C THR A 70 6.25 -15.29 -12.42
N THR A 71 6.89 -15.16 -11.25
CA THR A 71 7.35 -16.31 -10.47
C THR A 71 6.19 -16.97 -9.75
N THR A 72 5.99 -18.27 -9.99
CA THR A 72 5.14 -19.09 -9.13
C THR A 72 5.76 -19.16 -7.73
N VAL A 73 5.04 -18.61 -6.75
CA VAL A 73 5.57 -18.41 -5.40
C VAL A 73 5.61 -19.76 -4.66
N SER A 74 6.78 -20.14 -4.14
CA SER A 74 6.93 -21.32 -3.30
C SER A 74 6.15 -21.15 -1.98
N ARG A 75 5.82 -22.26 -1.29
CA ARG A 75 5.17 -22.18 0.02
C ARG A 75 5.96 -21.33 1.03
N ALA A 76 7.27 -21.48 1.08
CA ALA A 76 8.12 -20.73 2.00
C ALA A 76 8.11 -19.23 1.66
N THR A 77 8.15 -18.89 0.37
CA THR A 77 8.08 -17.51 -0.10
C THR A 77 6.70 -16.89 0.15
N ALA A 78 5.62 -17.64 -0.05
CA ALA A 78 4.25 -17.19 0.21
C ALA A 78 4.03 -16.91 1.70
N LEU A 79 4.55 -17.79 2.58
CA LEU A 79 4.56 -17.57 4.03
C LEU A 79 5.35 -16.32 4.39
N LYS A 80 6.56 -16.14 3.84
CA LYS A 80 7.36 -14.95 4.06
C LYS A 80 6.63 -13.66 3.68
N LEU A 81 6.08 -13.61 2.47
CA LEU A 81 5.30 -12.47 1.99
C LEU A 81 4.05 -12.25 2.84
N GLY A 82 3.36 -13.32 3.22
CA GLY A 82 2.23 -13.28 4.14
C GLY A 82 2.56 -12.60 5.46
N TRP A 83 3.68 -13.00 6.07
CA TRP A 83 4.16 -12.37 7.29
C TRP A 83 4.56 -10.91 7.06
N ASP A 84 5.38 -10.64 6.05
CA ASP A 84 5.87 -9.28 5.75
C ASP A 84 4.74 -8.30 5.47
N MET A 85 3.68 -8.76 4.79
CA MET A 85 2.50 -7.95 4.47
C MET A 85 1.46 -7.93 5.61
N GLY A 86 1.55 -8.82 6.59
CA GLY A 86 0.60 -8.89 7.71
C GLY A 86 -0.75 -9.54 7.35
N ALA A 87 -0.72 -10.58 6.52
CA ALA A 87 -1.88 -11.36 6.15
C ALA A 87 -2.23 -12.40 7.23
N ASP A 88 -3.49 -12.52 7.62
CA ASP A 88 -3.99 -13.61 8.49
C ASP A 88 -4.15 -14.92 7.69
N HIS A 89 -4.58 -14.79 6.42
CA HIS A 89 -4.77 -15.90 5.50
C HIS A 89 -4.00 -15.73 4.20
N LEU A 90 -3.42 -16.83 3.71
CA LEU A 90 -2.81 -16.92 2.39
C LEU A 90 -3.66 -17.80 1.49
N VAL A 91 -3.91 -17.34 0.28
CA VAL A 91 -4.59 -18.11 -0.76
C VAL A 91 -3.62 -18.36 -1.90
N THR A 92 -3.22 -19.60 -2.06
CA THR A 92 -2.46 -20.08 -3.23
C THR A 92 -3.32 -21.08 -4.00
N GLY A 93 -2.99 -21.36 -5.25
CA GLY A 93 -3.79 -22.34 -5.97
C GLY A 93 -3.25 -22.67 -7.34
N ARG A 94 -3.99 -23.54 -8.00
CA ARG A 94 -3.69 -24.03 -9.34
C ARG A 94 -4.98 -24.33 -10.08
N PHE A 95 -4.92 -24.30 -11.40
CA PHE A 95 -6.00 -24.76 -12.26
C PHE A 95 -5.47 -25.71 -13.33
N ALA A 96 -6.33 -26.63 -13.76
CA ALA A 96 -6.04 -27.61 -14.78
C ALA A 96 -7.32 -28.06 -15.49
N GLY A 97 -7.19 -28.76 -16.61
CA GLY A 97 -8.30 -29.41 -17.29
C GLY A 97 -8.43 -29.06 -18.77
N THR A 98 -9.61 -29.34 -19.32
CA THR A 98 -10.01 -29.09 -20.72
C THR A 98 -11.18 -28.12 -20.77
N ALA A 99 -11.69 -27.82 -21.97
CA ALA A 99 -12.86 -26.96 -22.14
C ALA A 99 -14.11 -27.47 -21.40
N GLU A 100 -14.35 -28.79 -21.41
CA GLU A 100 -15.52 -29.41 -20.76
C GLU A 100 -15.27 -29.78 -19.30
N ASN A 101 -14.02 -30.09 -18.93
CA ASN A 101 -13.65 -30.53 -17.59
C ASN A 101 -12.52 -29.65 -17.05
N PHE A 102 -12.87 -28.51 -16.47
CA PHE A 102 -11.96 -27.54 -15.88
C PHE A 102 -12.08 -27.57 -14.35
N ARG A 103 -10.94 -27.49 -13.65
CA ARG A 103 -10.86 -27.55 -12.19
C ARG A 103 -9.97 -26.45 -11.65
N ILE A 104 -10.46 -25.74 -10.63
CA ILE A 104 -9.69 -24.79 -9.83
C ILE A 104 -9.51 -25.39 -8.43
N VAL A 105 -8.28 -25.41 -7.93
CA VAL A 105 -7.95 -25.83 -6.57
C VAL A 105 -7.28 -24.67 -5.85
N ALA A 106 -7.87 -24.22 -4.76
CA ALA A 106 -7.27 -23.22 -3.89
C ALA A 106 -6.87 -23.86 -2.56
N ARG A 107 -5.71 -23.47 -2.05
CA ARG A 107 -5.21 -23.79 -0.72
C ARG A 107 -5.24 -22.52 0.12
N ILE A 108 -6.02 -22.57 1.18
CA ILE A 108 -6.18 -21.50 2.15
C ILE A 108 -5.32 -21.87 3.35
N VAL A 109 -4.34 -21.04 3.66
CA VAL A 109 -3.46 -21.20 4.83
C VAL A 109 -3.84 -20.12 5.83
N ASP A 110 -4.45 -20.52 6.92
CA ASP A 110 -4.50 -19.73 8.14
C ASP A 110 -3.14 -19.86 8.82
N LEU A 111 -2.48 -18.72 9.06
CA LEU A 111 -1.13 -18.72 9.61
C LEU A 111 -1.07 -19.24 11.06
N ASP A 112 -2.20 -19.28 11.77
CA ASP A 112 -2.30 -19.73 13.16
C ASP A 112 -3.03 -21.09 13.30
N ALA A 113 -4.00 -21.39 12.43
CA ALA A 113 -4.88 -22.56 12.56
C ALA A 113 -4.59 -23.70 11.56
N GLY A 114 -3.73 -23.47 10.55
CA GLY A 114 -3.31 -24.48 9.59
C GLY A 114 -3.90 -24.27 8.18
N ALA A 115 -3.88 -25.32 7.35
CA ALA A 115 -4.22 -25.21 5.93
C ALA A 115 -5.39 -26.11 5.53
N ALA A 116 -6.22 -25.62 4.61
CA ALA A 116 -7.30 -26.38 4.01
C ALA A 116 -7.36 -26.15 2.50
N ASP A 117 -7.63 -27.22 1.76
CA ASP A 117 -7.84 -27.14 0.32
C ASP A 117 -9.34 -27.03 0.00
N ILE A 118 -9.67 -26.34 -1.09
CA ILE A 118 -10.99 -26.28 -1.72
C ILE A 118 -10.83 -26.55 -3.21
N ALA A 119 -11.85 -27.14 -3.82
CA ALA A 119 -11.85 -27.40 -5.25
C ALA A 119 -13.24 -27.15 -5.84
N VAL A 120 -13.27 -26.51 -7.01
CA VAL A 120 -14.46 -26.33 -7.83
C VAL A 120 -14.19 -26.88 -9.22
N GLU A 121 -15.22 -27.44 -9.84
CA GLU A 121 -15.16 -28.07 -11.15
C GLU A 121 -16.32 -27.59 -12.01
N GLY A 122 -16.08 -27.47 -13.31
CA GLY A 122 -17.08 -27.06 -14.30
C GLY A 122 -16.46 -26.94 -15.67
N LYS A 123 -17.05 -26.14 -16.54
CA LYS A 123 -16.48 -25.86 -17.87
C LYS A 123 -15.52 -24.67 -17.82
N LEU A 124 -14.60 -24.61 -18.77
CA LEU A 124 -13.69 -23.46 -18.91
C LEU A 124 -14.45 -22.16 -19.23
N GLU A 125 -15.59 -22.25 -19.92
CA GLU A 125 -16.44 -21.08 -20.18
C GLU A 125 -17.02 -20.45 -18.91
N ASP A 126 -17.13 -21.25 -17.85
CA ASP A 126 -17.62 -20.87 -16.53
C ASP A 126 -16.48 -20.40 -15.59
N VAL A 127 -15.30 -20.07 -16.12
CA VAL A 127 -14.15 -19.65 -15.28
C VAL A 127 -14.49 -18.49 -14.32
N VAL A 128 -15.34 -17.54 -14.74
CA VAL A 128 -15.78 -16.42 -13.89
C VAL A 128 -16.66 -16.91 -12.74
N PRO A 129 -17.81 -17.59 -12.96
CA PRO A 129 -18.62 -18.11 -11.85
C PRO A 129 -17.89 -19.15 -10.99
N LEU A 130 -17.01 -19.99 -11.56
CA LEU A 130 -16.16 -20.89 -10.78
C LEU A 130 -15.23 -20.13 -9.82
N SER A 131 -14.61 -19.05 -10.30
CA SER A 131 -13.76 -18.20 -9.47
C SER A 131 -14.56 -17.48 -8.38
N MET A 132 -15.81 -17.09 -8.65
CA MET A 132 -16.72 -16.54 -7.63
C MET A 132 -17.08 -17.58 -6.55
N SER A 133 -17.31 -18.83 -6.93
CA SER A 133 -17.51 -19.93 -5.97
C SER A 133 -16.27 -20.15 -5.09
N VAL A 134 -15.06 -20.07 -5.67
CA VAL A 134 -13.81 -20.12 -4.89
C VAL A 134 -13.74 -18.97 -3.89
N ALA A 135 -14.02 -17.73 -4.32
CA ALA A 135 -14.03 -16.56 -3.43
C ALA A 135 -15.04 -16.74 -2.27
N TRP A 136 -16.24 -17.23 -2.56
CA TRP A 136 -17.25 -17.52 -1.54
C TRP A 136 -16.78 -18.58 -0.52
N GLN A 137 -16.18 -19.68 -0.99
CA GLN A 137 -15.65 -20.72 -0.12
C GLN A 137 -14.47 -20.24 0.73
N ILE A 138 -13.64 -19.33 0.20
CA ILE A 138 -12.59 -18.63 0.96
C ILE A 138 -13.24 -17.78 2.05
N LEU A 139 -14.21 -16.93 1.71
CA LEU A 139 -14.91 -16.06 2.67
C LEU A 139 -15.50 -16.86 3.83
N LYS A 140 -16.24 -17.93 3.52
CA LYS A 140 -16.88 -18.79 4.51
C LYS A 140 -15.88 -19.44 5.48
N LYS A 141 -14.65 -19.73 5.01
CA LYS A 141 -13.59 -20.32 5.84
C LYS A 141 -12.82 -19.27 6.63
N ALA A 142 -12.44 -18.17 6.00
CA ALA A 142 -11.65 -17.11 6.62
C ALA A 142 -12.46 -16.34 7.67
N VAL A 143 -13.74 -16.06 7.37
CA VAL A 143 -14.64 -15.30 8.26
C VAL A 143 -15.98 -16.03 8.39
N PRO A 144 -16.08 -17.05 9.26
CA PRO A 144 -17.31 -17.82 9.42
C PRO A 144 -18.48 -16.95 9.87
N GLY A 145 -19.62 -17.08 9.18
CA GLY A 145 -20.88 -16.40 9.55
C GLY A 145 -21.14 -15.06 8.85
N THR A 146 -20.22 -14.55 8.02
CA THR A 146 -20.43 -13.33 7.22
C THR A 146 -20.92 -13.61 5.79
N ALA A 147 -20.63 -14.80 5.25
CA ALA A 147 -20.99 -15.14 3.88
C ALA A 147 -22.51 -15.29 3.68
N SER A 148 -23.06 -14.61 2.67
CA SER A 148 -24.39 -14.87 2.12
C SER A 148 -24.48 -16.28 1.50
N PRO A 149 -25.67 -16.78 1.11
CA PRO A 149 -25.75 -18.03 0.36
C PRO A 149 -24.93 -17.99 -0.94
N GLU A 150 -24.28 -19.10 -1.29
CA GLU A 150 -23.40 -19.17 -2.47
C GLU A 150 -24.11 -18.82 -3.78
N ALA A 151 -25.36 -19.26 -3.93
CA ALA A 151 -26.19 -18.93 -5.08
C ALA A 151 -26.37 -17.41 -5.24
N ASP A 152 -26.63 -16.69 -4.14
CA ASP A 152 -26.81 -15.23 -4.17
C ASP A 152 -25.47 -14.51 -4.44
N TYR A 153 -24.38 -15.07 -3.90
CA TYR A 153 -23.04 -14.52 -4.09
C TYR A 153 -22.56 -14.63 -5.54
N THR A 154 -22.88 -15.75 -6.19
CA THR A 154 -22.51 -16.05 -7.59
C THR A 154 -23.53 -15.52 -8.61
N ALA A 155 -24.74 -15.12 -8.18
CA ALA A 155 -25.80 -14.58 -9.04
C ALA A 155 -25.67 -13.09 -9.37
N GLN A 156 -24.74 -12.35 -8.76
CA GLN A 156 -24.48 -10.94 -9.11
C GLN A 156 -24.05 -10.83 -10.60
N PRO A 157 -24.43 -9.74 -11.32
CA PRO A 157 -24.38 -9.71 -12.77
C PRO A 157 -23.00 -10.12 -13.29
N PRO A 158 -22.90 -11.21 -14.06
CA PRO A 158 -21.60 -11.78 -14.37
C PRO A 158 -20.85 -10.82 -15.28
N VAL A 159 -19.63 -10.45 -14.89
CA VAL A 159 -18.69 -9.82 -15.81
C VAL A 159 -18.60 -10.75 -17.03
N PRO A 160 -18.97 -10.29 -18.25
CA PRO A 160 -18.89 -11.13 -19.42
C PRO A 160 -17.47 -11.69 -19.54
N ARG A 161 -17.33 -13.01 -19.76
CA ARG A 161 -16.01 -13.67 -19.84
C ARG A 161 -15.05 -12.94 -20.78
N SER A 162 -15.56 -12.46 -21.91
CA SER A 162 -14.78 -11.69 -22.89
C SER A 162 -14.32 -10.33 -22.35
N ALA A 163 -15.13 -9.64 -21.54
CA ALA A 163 -14.73 -8.41 -20.87
C ALA A 163 -13.65 -8.68 -19.82
N PHE A 164 -13.85 -9.72 -19.01
CA PHE A 164 -12.89 -10.18 -18.00
C PHE A 164 -11.55 -10.58 -18.62
N GLU A 165 -11.55 -11.39 -19.68
CA GLU A 165 -10.33 -11.80 -20.37
C GLU A 165 -9.57 -10.60 -20.95
N ASN A 166 -10.26 -9.67 -21.61
CA ASN A 166 -9.63 -8.46 -22.13
C ASN A 166 -9.07 -7.58 -21.01
N TYR A 167 -9.76 -7.50 -19.87
CA TYR A 167 -9.28 -6.78 -18.70
C TYR A 167 -7.96 -7.37 -18.19
N ILE A 168 -7.93 -8.67 -17.88
CA ILE A 168 -6.75 -9.32 -17.32
C ILE A 168 -5.58 -9.32 -18.31
N ARG A 169 -5.84 -9.63 -19.58
CA ARG A 169 -4.80 -9.53 -20.63
C ARG A 169 -4.29 -8.10 -20.77
N GLY A 170 -5.13 -7.09 -20.55
CA GLY A 170 -4.75 -5.69 -20.53
C GLY A 170 -3.78 -5.39 -19.38
N VAL A 171 -4.16 -5.73 -18.15
CA VAL A 171 -3.33 -5.50 -16.94
C VAL A 171 -1.97 -6.18 -17.03
N LEU A 172 -1.92 -7.40 -17.56
CA LEU A 172 -0.68 -8.17 -17.73
C LEU A 172 0.21 -7.66 -18.89
N ASN A 173 -0.32 -6.80 -19.77
CA ASN A 173 0.45 -6.32 -20.92
C ASN A 173 1.32 -5.13 -20.51
N GLN A 174 2.63 -5.20 -20.77
CA GLN A 174 3.56 -4.10 -20.47
C GLN A 174 3.52 -2.97 -21.52
N ASP A 175 3.09 -3.27 -22.75
CA ASP A 175 2.98 -2.25 -23.80
C ASP A 175 1.76 -1.37 -23.55
N PHE A 176 2.00 -0.07 -23.36
CA PHE A 176 0.96 0.91 -23.06
C PHE A 176 -0.19 0.91 -24.08
N ARG A 177 0.13 0.83 -25.37
CA ARG A 177 -0.87 0.90 -26.44
C ARG A 177 -1.74 -0.35 -26.45
N LYS A 178 -1.14 -1.53 -26.32
CA LYS A 178 -1.88 -2.80 -26.29
C LYS A 178 -2.68 -2.95 -25.00
N ARG A 179 -2.12 -2.57 -23.85
CA ARG A 179 -2.82 -2.49 -22.56
C ARG A 179 -4.09 -1.65 -22.68
N THR A 180 -3.98 -0.42 -23.17
CA THR A 180 -5.14 0.49 -23.29
C THR A 180 -6.18 -0.01 -24.28
N GLU A 181 -5.79 -0.61 -25.42
CA GLU A 181 -6.72 -1.22 -26.38
C GLU A 181 -7.54 -2.36 -25.76
N LEU A 182 -6.87 -3.25 -25.02
CA LEU A 182 -7.50 -4.39 -24.34
C LEU A 182 -8.44 -3.91 -23.23
N LEU A 183 -8.00 -2.98 -22.38
CA LEU A 183 -8.84 -2.44 -21.32
C LEU A 183 -10.03 -1.64 -21.87
N GLN A 184 -9.86 -0.87 -22.95
CA GLN A 184 -10.98 -0.21 -23.64
C GLN A 184 -11.98 -1.21 -24.23
N THR A 185 -11.48 -2.35 -24.72
CA THR A 185 -12.33 -3.45 -25.18
C THR A 185 -13.12 -4.05 -24.03
N ALA A 186 -12.50 -4.26 -22.87
CA ALA A 186 -13.20 -4.72 -21.66
C ALA A 186 -14.32 -3.76 -21.26
N VAL A 187 -14.06 -2.45 -21.25
CA VAL A 187 -15.08 -1.44 -20.92
C VAL A 187 -16.17 -1.36 -22.00
N ARG A 188 -15.84 -1.53 -23.29
CA ARG A 188 -16.88 -1.58 -24.35
C ARG A 188 -17.82 -2.77 -24.18
N LEU A 189 -17.29 -3.92 -23.75
CA LEU A 189 -18.07 -5.13 -23.49
C LEU A 189 -18.85 -5.05 -22.16
N HIS A 190 -18.32 -4.32 -21.18
CA HIS A 190 -18.96 -4.08 -19.89
C HIS A 190 -18.72 -2.61 -19.44
N PRO A 191 -19.60 -1.66 -19.81
CA PRO A 191 -19.36 -0.21 -19.63
C PRO A 191 -19.15 0.27 -18.20
N GLN A 192 -19.66 -0.47 -17.21
CA GLN A 192 -19.51 -0.15 -15.79
C GLN A 192 -18.48 -1.05 -15.10
N TYR A 193 -17.58 -1.67 -15.86
CA TYR A 193 -16.56 -2.54 -15.29
C TYR A 193 -15.52 -1.73 -14.50
N GLY A 194 -15.79 -1.53 -13.19
CA GLY A 194 -14.98 -0.72 -12.28
C GLY A 194 -13.49 -1.00 -12.35
N PRO A 195 -13.04 -2.27 -12.22
CA PRO A 195 -11.63 -2.64 -12.36
C PRO A 195 -10.99 -2.19 -13.68
N ALA A 196 -11.64 -2.42 -14.82
CA ALA A 196 -11.11 -1.99 -16.12
C ALA A 196 -11.08 -0.47 -16.28
N LEU A 197 -12.09 0.25 -15.78
CA LEU A 197 -12.12 1.72 -15.75
C LEU A 197 -10.98 2.29 -14.90
N PHE A 198 -10.75 1.70 -13.72
CA PHE A 198 -9.68 2.11 -12.82
C PHE A 198 -8.31 1.88 -13.44
N GLU A 199 -8.09 0.71 -14.03
CA GLU A 199 -6.81 0.38 -14.68
C GLU A 199 -6.54 1.25 -15.91
N LEU A 200 -7.55 1.63 -16.70
CA LEU A 200 -7.39 2.64 -17.75
C LEU A 200 -6.96 3.98 -17.15
N GLY A 201 -7.70 4.45 -16.15
CA GLY A 201 -7.40 5.68 -15.44
C GLY A 201 -5.96 5.71 -14.94
N ARG A 202 -5.54 4.66 -14.23
CA ARG A 202 -4.18 4.52 -13.70
C ARG A 202 -3.13 4.44 -14.80
N THR A 203 -3.39 3.69 -15.87
CA THR A 203 -2.47 3.57 -17.01
C THR A 203 -2.17 4.95 -17.63
N TYR A 204 -3.19 5.79 -17.82
CA TYR A 204 -2.98 7.17 -18.27
C TYR A 204 -2.33 8.07 -17.21
N HIS A 205 -2.57 7.84 -15.92
CA HIS A 205 -1.89 8.57 -14.83
C HIS A 205 -0.37 8.32 -14.87
N LEU A 206 0.05 7.07 -15.03
CA LEU A 206 1.47 6.69 -15.11
C LEU A 206 2.17 7.30 -16.33
N GLU A 207 1.48 7.38 -17.47
CA GLU A 207 1.95 8.12 -18.66
C GLU A 207 1.84 9.65 -18.54
N ARG A 208 1.43 10.16 -17.37
CA ARG A 208 1.23 11.58 -17.08
C ARG A 208 0.17 12.27 -17.95
N ASP A 209 -0.68 11.49 -18.60
CA ASP A 209 -1.89 11.98 -19.27
C ASP A 209 -3.05 12.08 -18.27
N PHE A 210 -2.90 13.02 -17.36
CA PHE A 210 -3.83 13.24 -16.25
C PHE A 210 -5.25 13.59 -16.71
N LYS A 211 -5.40 14.17 -17.91
CA LYS A 211 -6.70 14.52 -18.47
C LYS A 211 -7.45 13.26 -18.90
N ASN A 212 -6.83 12.38 -19.69
CA ASN A 212 -7.47 11.13 -20.08
C ASN A 212 -7.65 10.20 -18.87
N SER A 213 -6.71 10.19 -17.93
CA SER A 213 -6.85 9.48 -16.66
C SER A 213 -8.15 9.87 -15.94
N ASN A 214 -8.39 11.16 -15.73
CA ASN A 214 -9.60 11.65 -15.07
C ASN A 214 -10.88 11.31 -15.84
N GLN A 215 -10.86 11.29 -17.17
CA GLN A 215 -12.04 10.89 -17.97
C GLN A 215 -12.47 9.44 -17.73
N TRP A 216 -11.54 8.54 -17.42
CA TRP A 216 -11.86 7.14 -17.09
C TRP A 216 -12.22 6.98 -15.62
N LEU A 217 -11.43 7.56 -14.71
CA LEU A 217 -11.66 7.44 -13.26
C LEU A 217 -13.00 8.01 -12.82
N GLN A 218 -13.48 9.08 -13.47
CA GLN A 218 -14.79 9.69 -13.16
C GLN A 218 -15.99 8.80 -13.53
N LYS A 219 -15.81 7.79 -14.39
CA LYS A 219 -16.88 6.84 -14.74
C LYS A 219 -17.09 5.76 -13.69
N ILE A 220 -16.19 5.64 -12.71
CA ILE A 220 -16.33 4.67 -11.62
C ILE A 220 -17.47 5.10 -10.70
N SER A 221 -18.42 4.19 -10.51
CA SER A 221 -19.61 4.39 -9.65
C SER A 221 -19.22 4.83 -8.23
N GLU A 222 -20.03 5.70 -7.62
CA GLU A 222 -19.91 6.10 -6.22
C GLU A 222 -19.99 4.92 -5.24
N THR A 223 -20.71 3.85 -5.63
CA THR A 223 -20.86 2.62 -4.83
C THR A 223 -19.74 1.62 -5.03
N SER A 224 -18.81 1.87 -5.95
CA SER A 224 -17.70 0.95 -6.21
C SER A 224 -16.68 0.97 -5.06
N TYR A 225 -16.15 -0.20 -4.70
CA TYR A 225 -15.03 -0.30 -3.76
C TYR A 225 -13.78 0.46 -4.24
N LEU A 226 -13.63 0.63 -5.57
CA LEU A 226 -12.54 1.40 -6.19
C LEU A 226 -12.77 2.91 -6.16
N ARG A 227 -13.92 3.40 -5.71
CA ARG A 227 -14.23 4.83 -5.73
C ARG A 227 -13.21 5.67 -4.96
N ARG A 228 -12.77 5.19 -3.79
CA ARG A 228 -11.74 5.86 -2.99
C ARG A 228 -10.41 5.93 -3.74
N HIS A 229 -9.96 4.80 -4.30
CA HIS A 229 -8.74 4.73 -5.11
C HIS A 229 -8.80 5.68 -6.31
N ALA A 230 -9.95 5.74 -6.99
CA ALA A 230 -10.18 6.63 -8.11
C ALA A 230 -10.13 8.11 -7.72
N LEU A 231 -10.80 8.49 -6.63
CA LEU A 231 -10.78 9.86 -6.10
C LEU A 231 -9.38 10.31 -5.70
N PHE A 232 -8.58 9.42 -5.11
CA PHE A 232 -7.19 9.69 -4.77
C PHE A 232 -6.34 9.97 -6.01
N LEU A 233 -6.42 9.13 -7.05
CA LEU A 233 -5.73 9.38 -8.32
C LEU A 233 -6.25 10.63 -9.02
N ILE A 234 -7.55 10.92 -8.97
CA ILE A 234 -8.12 12.16 -9.52
C ILE A 234 -7.52 13.39 -8.82
N GLY A 235 -7.40 13.35 -7.48
CA GLY A 235 -6.77 14.41 -6.70
C GLY A 235 -5.30 14.62 -7.11
N LEU A 236 -4.53 13.53 -7.23
CA LEU A 236 -3.14 13.58 -7.70
C LEU A 236 -3.02 14.10 -9.13
N ASN A 237 -3.91 13.67 -10.03
CA ASN A 237 -3.96 14.14 -11.41
C ASN A 237 -4.16 15.66 -11.47
N TYR A 238 -5.11 16.19 -10.69
CA TYR A 238 -5.32 17.63 -10.62
C TYR A 238 -4.14 18.36 -9.96
N PHE A 239 -3.53 17.76 -8.92
CA PHE A 239 -2.33 18.31 -8.31
C PHE A 239 -1.19 18.45 -9.32
N TYR A 240 -0.88 17.39 -10.07
CA TYR A 240 0.20 17.41 -11.07
C TYR A 240 -0.11 18.32 -12.28
N GLN A 241 -1.38 18.62 -12.53
CA GLN A 241 -1.79 19.64 -13.50
C GLN A 241 -1.66 21.08 -12.96
N GLY A 242 -1.34 21.26 -11.68
CA GLY A 242 -1.34 22.56 -11.01
C GLY A 242 -2.75 23.07 -10.67
N ASP A 243 -3.78 22.24 -10.86
CA ASP A 243 -5.17 22.59 -10.57
C ASP A 243 -5.53 22.24 -9.12
N TYR A 244 -4.95 23.00 -8.19
CA TYR A 244 -5.16 22.79 -6.76
C TYR A 244 -6.60 23.09 -6.34
N ALA A 245 -7.34 23.90 -7.12
CA ALA A 245 -8.74 24.19 -6.89
C ALA A 245 -9.62 22.92 -7.02
N ARG A 246 -9.28 22.02 -7.96
CA ARG A 246 -9.94 20.71 -8.10
C ARG A 246 -9.29 19.59 -7.31
N ALA A 247 -7.98 19.66 -7.03
CA ALA A 247 -7.28 18.65 -6.23
C ALA A 247 -7.77 18.60 -4.77
N ILE A 248 -7.91 19.77 -4.12
CA ILE A 248 -8.34 19.89 -2.72
C ILE A 248 -9.68 19.18 -2.45
N PRO A 249 -10.78 19.48 -3.15
CA PRO A 249 -12.07 18.82 -2.89
C PRO A 249 -12.03 17.32 -3.20
N ALA A 250 -11.24 16.88 -4.18
CA ALA A 250 -11.07 15.45 -4.46
C ALA A 250 -10.44 14.71 -3.26
N PHE A 251 -9.41 15.29 -2.64
CA PHE A 251 -8.82 14.71 -1.42
C PHE A 251 -9.72 14.87 -0.19
N GLN A 252 -10.47 15.96 -0.06
CA GLN A 252 -11.40 16.16 1.08
C GLN A 252 -12.60 15.20 1.06
N THR A 253 -12.97 14.69 -0.11
CA THR A 253 -14.04 13.69 -0.26
C THR A 253 -13.62 12.31 0.28
N LEU A 254 -12.30 12.05 0.35
CA LEU A 254 -11.79 10.82 0.93
C LEU A 254 -11.95 10.85 2.45
N SER A 255 -12.19 9.68 3.04
CA SER A 255 -11.98 9.49 4.48
C SER A 255 -10.54 9.93 4.83
N PRO A 256 -10.32 10.60 5.97
CA PRO A 256 -9.00 11.11 6.33
C PRO A 256 -8.07 9.92 6.64
N THR A 257 -7.26 9.55 5.66
CA THR A 257 -6.13 8.62 5.81
C THR A 257 -4.82 9.39 5.83
N TYR A 258 -3.73 8.76 6.25
CA TYR A 258 -2.41 9.39 6.25
C TYR A 258 -2.05 9.93 4.86
N ASP A 259 -2.18 9.09 3.84
CA ASP A 259 -1.81 9.41 2.46
C ASP A 259 -2.70 10.52 1.86
N ALA A 260 -4.01 10.49 2.15
CA ALA A 260 -4.93 11.54 1.71
C ALA A 260 -4.63 12.89 2.38
N LEU A 261 -4.31 12.90 3.68
CA LEU A 261 -3.94 14.10 4.40
C LEU A 261 -2.59 14.65 3.93
N LEU A 262 -1.62 13.79 3.63
CA LEU A 262 -0.32 14.19 3.08
C LEU A 262 -0.50 14.96 1.76
N ASN A 263 -1.30 14.42 0.85
CA ASN A 263 -1.55 15.04 -0.45
C ASN A 263 -2.45 16.28 -0.36
N LEU A 264 -3.44 16.28 0.53
CA LEU A 264 -4.29 17.45 0.78
C LEU A 264 -3.48 18.62 1.32
N GLY A 265 -2.57 18.38 2.27
CA GLY A 265 -1.68 19.41 2.79
C GLY A 265 -0.77 19.99 1.71
N ALA A 266 -0.24 19.15 0.82
CA ALA A 266 0.55 19.59 -0.32
C ALA A 266 -0.26 20.46 -1.28
N ALA A 267 -1.49 20.07 -1.60
CA ALA A 267 -2.38 20.86 -2.45
C ALA A 267 -2.71 22.24 -1.83
N PHE A 268 -2.89 22.32 -0.50
CA PHE A 268 -3.04 23.61 0.19
C PHE A 268 -1.77 24.46 0.13
N CYS A 269 -0.60 23.85 0.38
CA CYS A 269 0.70 24.53 0.33
C CYS A 269 0.93 25.19 -1.02
N GLU A 270 0.71 24.41 -2.08
CA GLU A 270 0.85 24.84 -3.46
C GLU A 270 -0.16 25.90 -3.91
N LYS A 271 -1.37 25.90 -3.33
CA LYS A 271 -2.36 26.96 -3.49
C LYS A 271 -2.00 28.24 -2.71
N GLY A 272 -0.96 28.21 -1.88
CA GLY A 272 -0.53 29.32 -1.03
C GLY A 272 -1.22 29.38 0.34
N ASP A 273 -2.10 28.42 0.65
CA ASP A 273 -2.78 28.31 1.95
C ASP A 273 -1.94 27.53 2.95
N ALA A 274 -0.91 28.21 3.46
CA ALA A 274 0.05 27.64 4.40
C ALA A 274 -0.57 27.20 5.73
N VAL A 275 -1.64 27.88 6.17
CA VAL A 275 -2.31 27.55 7.44
C VAL A 275 -3.03 26.22 7.32
N SER A 276 -3.82 26.04 6.26
CA SER A 276 -4.50 24.78 6.00
C SER A 276 -3.52 23.64 5.73
N ALA A 277 -2.41 23.91 5.03
CA ALA A 277 -1.34 22.94 4.80
C ALA A 277 -0.73 22.42 6.11
N ALA A 278 -0.29 23.33 6.99
CA ALA A 278 0.32 22.98 8.28
C ALA A 278 -0.65 22.21 9.19
N ASN A 279 -1.91 22.64 9.26
CA ASN A 279 -2.93 21.94 10.05
C ASN A 279 -3.21 20.53 9.51
N THR A 280 -3.24 20.38 8.18
CA THR A 280 -3.50 19.08 7.54
C THR A 280 -2.34 18.12 7.75
N TRP A 281 -1.09 18.56 7.57
CA TRP A 281 0.07 17.70 7.80
C TRP A 281 0.29 17.36 9.28
N ARG A 282 -0.08 18.25 10.21
CA ARG A 282 -0.09 17.90 11.65
C ARG A 282 -1.06 16.74 11.92
N ARG A 283 -2.27 16.79 11.35
CA ARG A 283 -3.22 15.68 11.44
C ARG A 283 -2.68 14.39 10.82
N ALA A 284 -1.91 14.47 9.73
CA ALA A 284 -1.23 13.31 9.15
C ALA A 284 -0.18 12.74 10.11
N ALA A 285 0.64 13.61 10.72
CA ALA A 285 1.63 13.22 11.73
C ALA A 285 1.01 12.62 13.00
N ASP A 286 -0.16 13.10 13.41
CA ASP A 286 -0.92 12.53 14.53
C ASP A 286 -1.55 11.15 14.20
N MET A 287 -1.70 10.83 12.90
CA MET A 287 -2.35 9.61 12.43
C MET A 287 -1.40 8.42 12.31
N ASP A 288 -0.18 8.67 11.85
CA ASP A 288 0.84 7.64 11.64
C ASP A 288 2.11 7.98 12.45
N PRO A 289 2.48 7.17 13.46
CA PRO A 289 3.74 7.35 14.19
C PRO A 289 5.00 7.33 13.30
N LEU A 290 4.91 6.78 12.08
CA LEU A 290 5.98 6.71 11.08
C LEU A 290 5.85 7.77 9.98
N ALA A 291 5.13 8.86 10.25
CA ALA A 291 4.85 9.97 9.34
C ALA A 291 6.07 10.85 8.98
N SER A 292 7.20 10.27 8.57
CA SER A 292 8.41 11.02 8.22
C SER A 292 8.16 12.08 7.15
N ASP A 293 7.27 11.80 6.20
CA ASP A 293 6.95 12.70 5.10
C ASP A 293 6.03 13.85 5.52
N ALA A 294 5.17 13.66 6.53
CA ALA A 294 4.40 14.76 7.10
C ALA A 294 5.29 15.72 7.89
N PHE A 295 6.21 15.20 8.70
CA PHE A 295 7.22 16.01 9.40
C PHE A 295 8.14 16.73 8.40
N PHE A 296 8.56 16.05 7.33
CA PHE A 296 9.33 16.67 6.26
C PHE A 296 8.58 17.87 5.67
N ASN A 297 7.32 17.68 5.28
CA ASN A 297 6.51 18.71 4.65
C ASN A 297 6.25 19.90 5.59
N LEU A 298 6.00 19.66 6.88
CA LEU A 298 5.92 20.71 7.89
C LEU A 298 7.26 21.47 8.00
N GLY A 299 8.38 20.76 8.02
CA GLY A 299 9.72 21.33 8.05
C GLY A 299 10.01 22.24 6.85
N TYR A 300 9.73 21.73 5.65
CA TYR A 300 9.84 22.47 4.40
C TYR A 300 8.95 23.72 4.39
N LEU A 301 7.68 23.61 4.77
CA LEU A 301 6.75 24.74 4.83
C LEU A 301 7.22 25.82 5.80
N ASN A 302 7.69 25.43 6.98
CA ASN A 302 8.19 26.37 7.97
C ASN A 302 9.45 27.09 7.47
N LEU A 303 10.35 26.39 6.76
CA LEU A 303 11.53 26.99 6.16
C LEU A 303 11.16 28.06 5.12
N ILE A 304 10.23 27.76 4.20
CA ILE A 304 9.81 28.75 3.18
C ILE A 304 9.02 29.93 3.77
N LYS A 305 8.42 29.75 4.96
CA LYS A 305 7.74 30.81 5.71
C LYS A 305 8.67 31.62 6.62
N GLY A 306 9.90 31.16 6.81
CA GLY A 306 10.88 31.82 7.68
C GLY A 306 10.79 31.45 9.16
N ASP A 307 9.95 30.48 9.54
CA ASP A 307 9.92 29.92 10.89
C ASP A 307 11.00 28.84 11.02
N PHE A 308 12.25 29.27 11.14
CA PHE A 308 13.40 28.38 11.11
C PHE A 308 13.47 27.45 12.33
N ASP A 309 12.93 27.86 13.48
CA ASP A 309 12.91 27.03 14.68
C ASP A 309 11.95 25.84 14.52
N SER A 310 10.73 26.10 14.05
CA SER A 310 9.78 25.03 13.72
C SER A 310 10.26 24.18 12.55
N ALA A 311 10.95 24.77 11.57
CA ALA A 311 11.54 24.03 10.45
C ALA A 311 12.56 23.01 10.95
N ALA A 312 13.53 23.44 11.77
CA ALA A 312 14.55 22.57 12.32
C ALA A 312 13.94 21.45 13.16
N LYS A 313 12.98 21.79 14.03
CA LYS A 313 12.28 20.81 14.87
C LYS A 313 11.63 19.71 14.03
N ASN A 314 10.82 20.07 13.04
CA ASN A 314 10.10 19.08 12.22
C ASN A 314 11.05 18.27 11.32
N LEU A 315 12.09 18.88 10.76
CA LEU A 315 13.10 18.16 9.97
C LEU A 315 13.89 17.16 10.82
N ILE A 316 14.19 17.50 12.08
CA ILE A 316 14.81 16.57 13.03
C ILE A 316 13.88 15.39 13.32
N GLU A 317 12.58 15.61 13.57
CA GLU A 317 11.63 14.51 13.75
C GLU A 317 11.53 13.61 12.50
N SER A 318 11.52 14.20 11.30
CA SER A 318 11.58 13.44 10.05
C SER A 318 12.85 12.58 9.97
N LEU A 319 14.01 13.15 10.33
CA LEU A 319 15.31 12.46 10.32
C LEU A 319 15.49 11.41 11.41
N LYS A 320 14.79 11.53 12.54
CA LYS A 320 14.73 10.47 13.56
C LYS A 320 14.06 9.20 13.00
N LEU A 321 13.11 9.37 12.07
CA LEU A 321 12.41 8.28 11.40
C LEU A 321 13.21 7.77 10.19
N ARG A 322 13.71 8.67 9.33
CA ARG A 322 14.53 8.35 8.15
C ARG A 322 15.90 9.03 8.22
N GLY A 323 16.87 8.37 8.84
CA GLY A 323 18.18 8.96 9.15
C GLY A 323 19.10 9.23 7.95
N ARG A 324 18.78 8.68 6.77
CA ARG A 324 19.54 8.84 5.51
C ARG A 324 18.78 9.62 4.45
N ASP A 325 17.91 10.51 4.88
CA ASP A 325 17.17 11.38 3.99
C ASP A 325 18.01 12.61 3.57
N SER A 326 18.57 12.55 2.36
CA SER A 326 19.43 13.63 1.84
C SER A 326 18.68 14.95 1.67
N GLU A 327 17.40 14.91 1.33
CA GLU A 327 16.59 16.11 1.14
C GLU A 327 16.30 16.76 2.49
N ALA A 328 15.96 15.97 3.51
CA ALA A 328 15.68 16.48 4.85
C ALA A 328 16.95 17.06 5.50
N LEU A 329 18.11 16.41 5.32
CA LEU A 329 19.41 16.93 5.75
C LEU A 329 19.77 18.23 5.03
N PHE A 330 19.53 18.33 3.72
CA PHE A 330 19.76 19.56 2.98
C PHE A 330 18.87 20.69 3.50
N LEU A 331 17.57 20.46 3.67
CA LEU A 331 16.65 21.44 4.23
C LEU A 331 17.00 21.84 5.66
N LEU A 332 17.48 20.90 6.48
CA LEU A 332 17.93 21.19 7.84
C LEU A 332 19.19 22.06 7.79
N GLY A 333 20.12 21.76 6.89
CA GLY A 333 21.30 22.58 6.65
C GLY A 333 20.97 24.00 6.21
N ARG A 334 20.02 24.18 5.28
CA ARG A 334 19.51 25.51 4.88
C ARG A 334 18.83 26.23 6.03
N THR A 335 18.07 25.51 6.84
CA THR A 335 17.44 26.05 8.05
C THR A 335 18.50 26.57 9.04
N TYR A 336 19.54 25.79 9.31
CA TYR A 336 20.64 26.19 10.20
C TYR A 336 21.43 27.39 9.67
N GLU A 337 21.67 27.46 8.36
CA GLU A 337 22.29 28.64 7.73
C GLU A 337 21.47 29.91 8.02
N LYS A 338 20.14 29.84 7.88
CA LYS A 338 19.23 30.96 8.17
C LYS A 338 19.16 31.33 9.66
N GLN A 339 19.44 30.38 10.55
CA GLN A 339 19.60 30.62 11.99
C GLN A 339 21.01 31.12 12.37
N GLY A 340 21.96 31.21 11.44
CA GLY A 340 23.37 31.55 11.72
C GLY A 340 24.19 30.41 12.34
N ARG A 341 23.65 29.20 12.36
CA ARG A 341 24.29 27.97 12.86
C ARG A 341 25.14 27.32 11.78
N PHE A 342 26.22 28.00 11.40
CA PHE A 342 26.99 27.66 10.20
C PHE A 342 27.72 26.32 10.30
N GLU A 343 28.19 25.92 11.49
CA GLU A 343 28.86 24.63 11.68
C GLU A 343 27.90 23.46 11.50
N GLU A 344 26.72 23.51 12.12
CA GLU A 344 25.69 22.49 11.97
C GLU A 344 25.15 22.45 10.54
N SER A 345 25.01 23.62 9.91
CA SER A 345 24.65 23.72 8.49
C SER A 345 25.65 22.99 7.61
N GLN A 346 26.95 23.26 7.77
CA GLN A 346 28.00 22.62 7.00
C GLN A 346 28.00 21.09 7.18
N LYS A 347 27.82 20.61 8.41
CA LYS A 347 27.72 19.17 8.71
C LYS A 347 26.52 18.52 8.00
N ALA A 348 25.33 19.12 8.15
CA ALA A 348 24.11 18.59 7.55
C ALA A 348 24.17 18.58 6.01
N ILE A 349 24.65 19.67 5.40
CA ILE A 349 24.83 19.76 3.94
C ILE A 349 25.87 18.75 3.45
N ALA A 350 27.02 18.63 4.12
CA ALA A 350 28.05 17.67 3.72
C ALA A 350 27.53 16.23 3.79
N GLN A 351 26.71 15.91 4.79
CA GLN A 351 26.07 14.60 4.87
C GLN A 351 25.03 14.40 3.76
N ALA A 352 24.21 15.41 3.46
CA ALA A 352 23.25 15.37 2.36
C ALA A 352 23.94 15.11 1.01
N SER A 353 25.02 15.82 0.70
CA SER A 353 25.82 15.65 -0.53
C SER A 353 26.47 14.27 -0.62
N ARG A 354 26.93 13.70 0.49
CA ARG A 354 27.46 12.32 0.52
C ARG A 354 26.40 11.28 0.18
N LEU A 355 25.15 11.52 0.60
CA LEU A 355 24.03 10.61 0.34
C LEU A 355 23.47 10.77 -1.08
N SER A 356 23.49 11.98 -1.64
CA SER A 356 22.97 12.25 -2.97
C SER A 356 23.67 13.44 -3.64
N GLN A 357 24.36 13.18 -4.75
CA GLN A 357 24.98 14.22 -5.58
C GLN A 357 23.95 15.19 -6.19
N ARG A 358 22.65 14.84 -6.20
CA ARG A 358 21.59 15.75 -6.66
C ARG A 358 21.51 17.00 -5.79
N VAL A 359 21.82 16.89 -4.50
CA VAL A 359 21.81 17.99 -3.54
C VAL A 359 22.79 19.09 -3.93
N ASP A 360 23.92 18.73 -4.55
CA ASP A 360 24.95 19.69 -4.96
C ASP A 360 24.41 20.74 -5.94
N ARG A 361 23.40 20.38 -6.75
CA ARG A 361 22.73 21.29 -7.68
C ARG A 361 21.89 22.36 -6.98
N TRP A 362 21.47 22.11 -5.74
CA TRP A 362 20.61 23.00 -4.97
C TRP A 362 21.39 23.95 -4.06
N LEU A 363 22.69 23.70 -3.84
CA LEU A 363 23.52 24.51 -2.93
C LEU A 363 23.53 26.00 -3.32
N THR A 364 23.58 26.27 -4.62
CA THR A 364 23.66 27.63 -5.18
C THR A 364 22.34 28.17 -5.70
N GLN A 365 21.24 27.43 -5.51
CA GLN A 365 19.91 27.80 -6.00
C GLN A 365 18.95 28.04 -4.84
N PRO A 366 17.82 28.73 -5.07
CA PRO A 366 16.71 28.71 -4.12
C PRO A 366 16.29 27.28 -3.82
N VAL A 367 15.76 27.05 -2.61
CA VAL A 367 15.23 25.74 -2.22
C VAL A 367 14.17 25.33 -3.26
N PRO A 368 14.35 24.18 -3.94
CA PRO A 368 13.36 23.71 -4.92
C PRO A 368 12.08 23.28 -4.21
N LYS A 369 11.00 23.09 -4.99
CA LYS A 369 9.79 22.45 -4.49
C LYS A 369 10.10 21.00 -4.13
N LEU A 370 9.97 20.66 -2.85
CA LEU A 370 10.31 19.35 -2.30
C LEU A 370 9.15 18.72 -1.53
N GLU A 371 7.95 19.32 -1.58
CA GLU A 371 6.76 18.76 -0.95
C GLU A 371 6.57 17.30 -1.38
N ARG A 372 6.45 16.43 -0.39
CA ARG A 372 6.24 15.00 -0.58
C ARG A 372 4.78 14.68 -0.72
N LEU A 373 4.52 13.79 -1.67
CA LEU A 373 3.20 13.25 -1.95
C LEU A 373 3.22 11.75 -1.70
N ALA A 374 2.11 11.23 -1.20
CA ALA A 374 1.82 9.81 -1.29
C ALA A 374 1.35 9.51 -2.72
N THR A 375 2.07 8.64 -3.42
CA THR A 375 1.71 8.19 -4.78
C THR A 375 1.11 6.80 -4.79
N SER A 376 1.29 6.04 -3.70
CA SER A 376 0.67 4.73 -3.53
C SER A 376 -0.84 4.89 -3.37
N THR A 377 -1.59 4.06 -4.08
CA THR A 377 -3.03 3.91 -3.86
C THR A 377 -3.35 2.95 -2.73
N ALA A 378 -2.34 2.32 -2.11
CA ALA A 378 -2.50 1.58 -0.86
C ALA A 378 -2.76 2.60 0.25
N PHE A 379 -4.00 2.67 0.71
CA PHE A 379 -4.39 3.59 1.76
C PHE A 379 -3.91 3.05 3.10
N ARG A 380 -3.03 3.79 3.77
CA ARG A 380 -2.67 3.47 5.15
C ARG A 380 -3.70 4.10 6.10
N SER A 381 -4.54 3.27 6.72
CA SER A 381 -5.45 3.70 7.79
C SER A 381 -4.94 3.31 9.18
N ARG A 382 -5.35 4.05 10.21
CA ARG A 382 -4.99 3.77 11.61
C ARG A 382 -5.39 2.34 12.05
N ASP A 383 -6.45 1.79 11.46
CA ASP A 383 -6.99 0.46 11.77
C ASP A 383 -6.26 -0.67 11.02
N GLU A 384 -5.64 -0.40 9.86
CA GLU A 384 -4.83 -1.38 9.10
C GLU A 384 -3.39 -1.48 9.61
N ILE A 385 -2.85 -0.40 10.15
CA ILE A 385 -1.44 -0.31 10.54
C ILE A 385 -1.20 -0.90 11.95
N TRP A 386 -2.23 -1.02 12.79
CA TRP A 386 -2.05 -1.10 14.25
C TRP A 386 -2.97 -2.01 15.06
N THR A 387 -3.30 -3.22 14.59
CA THR A 387 -3.82 -4.19 15.56
C THR A 387 -2.63 -4.84 16.25
N GLN A 388 -2.27 -4.32 17.44
CA GLN A 388 -1.30 -4.98 18.34
C GLN A 388 -1.60 -6.49 18.49
N GLN A 389 -2.85 -6.91 18.29
CA GLN A 389 -3.26 -8.31 18.21
C GLN A 389 -2.62 -9.10 17.06
N ARG A 390 -2.50 -8.55 15.84
CA ARG A 390 -1.83 -9.22 14.70
C ARG A 390 -0.34 -9.42 14.95
N LEU A 391 0.31 -8.42 15.56
CA LEU A 391 1.73 -8.48 15.93
C LEU A 391 1.96 -9.44 17.11
N VAL A 392 1.08 -9.45 18.11
CA VAL A 392 1.09 -10.42 19.21
C VAL A 392 0.81 -11.85 18.74
N ARG A 393 -0.07 -12.06 17.73
CA ARG A 393 -0.26 -13.37 17.09
C ARG A 393 0.98 -13.80 16.30
N ARG A 394 1.53 -12.92 15.46
CA ARG A 394 2.77 -13.13 14.69
C ARG A 394 3.98 -13.47 15.56
N ALA A 395 4.11 -12.85 16.73
CA ALA A 395 5.18 -13.14 17.68
C ALA A 395 4.94 -14.43 18.49
N ARG A 396 3.71 -14.95 18.54
CA ARG A 396 3.40 -16.27 19.13
C ARG A 396 3.60 -17.42 18.15
N SER A 397 3.58 -17.18 16.83
CA SER A 397 3.70 -18.20 15.78
C SER A 397 5.08 -18.31 15.11
N GLN A 398 6.08 -17.51 15.51
CA GLN A 398 7.47 -17.59 15.02
C GLN A 398 8.57 -17.44 16.09
N ASP A 399 9.78 -17.89 15.70
CA ASP A 399 11.04 -17.86 16.45
C ASP A 399 11.61 -16.41 16.51
N LEU A 400 11.86 -15.91 17.72
CA LEU A 400 12.45 -14.59 18.03
C LEU A 400 13.62 -14.15 17.10
N PRO A 401 14.53 -15.04 16.63
CA PRO A 401 15.64 -14.65 15.75
C PRO A 401 15.24 -14.00 14.41
N VAL A 402 14.12 -14.42 13.80
CA VAL A 402 13.70 -13.88 12.48
C VAL A 402 13.28 -12.41 12.60
N TRP A 403 12.61 -12.06 13.71
CA TRP A 403 12.24 -10.68 14.00
C TRP A 403 13.47 -9.82 14.22
N LEU A 404 14.43 -10.31 15.00
CA LEU A 404 15.68 -9.58 15.25
C LEU A 404 16.46 -9.35 13.95
N GLU A 405 16.44 -10.29 13.00
CA GLU A 405 17.07 -10.13 11.69
C GLU A 405 16.38 -9.05 10.84
N LEU A 406 15.04 -9.04 10.76
CA LEU A 406 14.29 -8.01 10.03
C LEU A 406 14.50 -6.61 10.63
N ILE A 407 14.43 -6.52 11.96
CA ILE A 407 14.71 -5.28 12.69
C ILE A 407 16.14 -4.83 12.41
N GLN A 408 17.11 -5.74 12.44
CA GLN A 408 18.50 -5.41 12.10
C GLN A 408 18.61 -4.90 10.66
N MET A 409 17.89 -5.48 9.70
CA MET A 409 17.85 -4.97 8.32
C MET A 409 17.30 -3.54 8.25
N ASP A 410 16.28 -3.21 9.03
CA ASP A 410 15.73 -1.85 9.10
C ASP A 410 16.74 -0.89 9.75
N ILE A 411 17.45 -1.32 10.81
CA ILE A 411 18.54 -0.55 11.43
C ILE A 411 19.66 -0.30 10.42
N ASP A 412 20.12 -1.34 9.73
CA ASP A 412 21.17 -1.27 8.71
C ASP A 412 20.76 -0.38 7.52
N SER A 413 19.47 -0.37 7.20
CA SER A 413 18.85 0.48 6.19
C SER A 413 18.55 1.91 6.69
N TYR A 414 18.84 2.21 7.97
CA TYR A 414 18.56 3.49 8.64
C TYR A 414 17.08 3.89 8.66
N LEU A 415 16.21 2.89 8.64
CA LEU A 415 14.78 2.99 8.89
C LEU A 415 14.53 2.92 10.41
N LEU A 416 15.15 3.83 11.15
CA LEU A 416 15.22 3.77 12.62
C LEU A 416 13.83 3.89 13.27
N GLY A 417 12.89 4.59 12.62
CA GLY A 417 11.50 4.64 13.06
C GLY A 417 10.82 3.28 12.98
N ASP A 418 10.99 2.58 11.85
CA ASP A 418 10.44 1.23 11.64
C ASP A 418 11.05 0.23 12.63
N ALA A 419 12.38 0.27 12.80
CA ALA A 419 13.09 -0.58 13.76
C ALA A 419 12.66 -0.34 15.22
N LEU A 420 12.60 0.91 15.69
CA LEU A 420 12.17 1.24 17.06
C LEU A 420 10.78 0.69 17.37
N ARG A 421 9.90 0.90 16.41
CA ARG A 421 8.52 0.49 16.48
C ARG A 421 8.38 -1.02 16.54
N GLU A 422 9.09 -1.73 15.67
CA GLU A 422 9.13 -3.19 15.68
C GLU A 422 9.73 -3.73 16.98
N LEU A 423 10.73 -3.05 17.55
CA LEU A 423 11.32 -3.39 18.85
C LEU A 423 10.36 -3.16 20.02
N ASP A 424 9.67 -2.01 20.06
CA ASP A 424 8.66 -1.72 21.09
C ASP A 424 7.54 -2.78 21.06
N LEU A 425 7.13 -3.21 19.86
CA LEU A 425 6.17 -4.29 19.67
C LEU A 425 6.71 -5.66 20.09
N LEU A 426 7.95 -5.98 19.70
CA LEU A 426 8.60 -7.24 20.02
C LEU A 426 8.74 -7.38 21.55
N LEU A 427 9.07 -6.30 22.25
CA LEU A 427 9.22 -6.27 23.71
C LEU A 427 7.88 -6.33 24.46
N VAL A 428 6.74 -6.04 23.83
CA VAL A 428 5.43 -6.38 24.42
C VAL A 428 5.23 -7.90 24.50
N VAL A 429 5.78 -8.65 23.53
CA VAL A 429 5.60 -10.11 23.44
C VAL A 429 6.73 -10.87 24.12
N PHE A 430 7.97 -10.40 23.99
CA PHE A 430 9.19 -10.95 24.58
C PHE A 430 9.85 -9.90 25.49
N PRO A 431 9.22 -9.54 26.63
CA PRO A 431 9.68 -8.44 27.48
C PRO A 431 11.07 -8.66 28.09
N GLU A 432 11.52 -9.91 28.17
CA GLU A 432 12.83 -10.29 28.72
C GLU A 432 13.89 -10.56 27.64
N SER A 433 13.60 -10.30 26.36
CA SER A 433 14.57 -10.51 25.27
C SER A 433 15.74 -9.54 25.40
N SER A 434 16.91 -10.04 25.80
CA SER A 434 18.14 -9.26 25.93
C SER A 434 18.60 -8.68 24.60
N GLU A 435 18.43 -9.42 23.51
CA GLU A 435 18.80 -9.04 22.16
C GLU A 435 17.91 -7.89 21.66
N ALA A 436 16.59 -7.99 21.85
CA ALA A 436 15.67 -6.91 21.50
C ALA A 436 15.94 -5.63 22.31
N LEU A 437 16.19 -5.75 23.62
CA LEU A 437 16.58 -4.60 24.45
C LEU A 437 17.90 -3.97 23.98
N SER A 438 18.89 -4.79 23.59
CA SER A 438 20.16 -4.30 23.05
C SER A 438 19.99 -3.55 21.72
N LEU A 439 19.18 -4.08 20.80
CA LEU A 439 18.86 -3.40 19.55
C LEU A 439 18.11 -2.09 19.82
N LEU A 440 17.17 -2.08 20.77
CA LEU A 440 16.44 -0.87 21.15
C LEU A 440 17.39 0.24 21.65
N ASP A 441 18.35 -0.12 22.48
CA ASP A 441 19.39 0.80 22.94
C ASP A 441 20.33 1.25 21.81
N GLU A 442 20.62 0.38 20.84
CA GLU A 442 21.33 0.75 19.63
C GLU A 442 20.56 1.79 18.81
N VAL A 443 19.29 1.55 18.49
CA VAL A 443 18.49 2.49 17.69
C VAL A 443 18.34 3.83 18.40
N ARG A 444 18.09 3.83 19.72
CA ARG A 444 18.04 5.05 20.53
C ARG A 444 19.36 5.82 20.52
N ARG A 445 20.50 5.12 20.56
CA ARG A 445 21.83 5.76 20.43
C ARG A 445 22.01 6.35 19.03
N GLN A 446 21.64 5.63 17.99
CA GLN A 446 21.73 6.12 16.61
C GLN A 446 20.83 7.35 16.37
N GLN A 447 19.67 7.44 17.03
CA GLN A 447 18.82 8.63 17.02
C GLN A 447 19.40 9.82 17.79
N ASN A 448 20.13 9.57 18.88
CA ASN A 448 20.68 10.61 19.77
C ASN A 448 22.08 11.12 19.39
N LEU A 449 22.83 10.40 18.54
CA LEU A 449 24.21 10.73 18.15
C LEU A 449 24.33 11.78 17.03
N ARG A 450 23.36 12.70 16.89
CA ARG A 450 23.41 13.78 15.88
C ARG A 450 23.08 15.15 16.44
#